data_AF-A0A1V5LWD0-F1
#
_entry.id   AF-A0A1V5LWD0-F1
#
_cell.length_a   1.000
_cell.length_b   1.000
_cell.length_c   1.000
_cell.angle_alpha   90.00
_cell.angle_beta   90.00
_cell.angle_gamma   90.00
#
_symmetry.space_group_name_H-M   'P 1'
#
loop_
_entity.id
_entity.type
_entity.pdbx_description
1 polymer ?
#
loop_
_entity_poly.entity_id
_entity_poly.type
_entity_poly.pdbx_seq_one_letter_code
_entity_poly.pdbx_strand_id
1 'polypeptide(L)' 'MKVPQCSPMLAPLLTVVPLQVFALHLAMAKGLDVDQPRNLAKSVTVE' A
#
# COMPACT_ATOMS: atom_id res chain seq x y z
N MET A 1 -2.11 14.88 0.74
CA MET A 1 -3.34 14.33 0.13
C MET A 1 -4.46 14.44 1.15
N LYS A 2 -5.61 15.03 0.78
CA LYS A 2 -6.80 15.02 1.64
C LYS A 2 -7.77 13.95 1.13
N VAL A 3 -8.32 13.14 2.04
CA VAL A 3 -9.34 12.15 1.69
C VAL A 3 -10.67 12.88 1.49
N PRO A 4 -11.39 12.65 0.38
CA PRO A 4 -12.68 13.30 0.15
C PRO A 4 -13.74 12.77 1.12
N GLN A 5 -14.77 13.60 1.37
CA GLN A 5 -15.95 13.16 2.11
C GLN A 5 -16.64 12.03 1.34
N CYS A 6 -17.02 10.97 2.04
CA CYS A 6 -17.67 9.79 1.47
C CYS A 6 -18.58 9.12 2.51
N SER A 7 -19.39 8.16 2.07
CA SER A 7 -20.23 7.41 3.00
C SER A 7 -19.36 6.62 4.01
N PRO A 8 -19.84 6.40 5.24
CA PRO A 8 -19.08 5.68 6.26
C PRO A 8 -18.61 4.28 5.82
N MET A 9 -19.38 3.61 4.95
CA MET A 9 -19.02 2.30 4.42
C MET A 9 -17.85 2.33 3.43
N LEU A 10 -17.65 3.44 2.72
CA LEU A 10 -16.55 3.61 1.76
C LEU A 10 -15.30 4.23 2.40
N ALA A 11 -15.44 4.84 3.58
CA ALA A 11 -14.34 5.51 4.27
C ALA A 11 -13.07 4.64 4.41
N PRO A 12 -13.13 3.35 4.79
CA PRO A 12 -11.93 2.52 4.92
C PRO A 12 -11.16 2.34 3.60
N LEU A 13 -11.87 2.28 2.47
CA LEU A 13 -11.26 2.12 1.15
C LEU A 13 -10.55 3.39 0.70
N LEU A 14 -11.09 4.57 0.99
CA LEU A 14 -10.47 5.82 0.59
C LEU A 14 -9.33 6.24 1.52
N THR A 15 -9.39 5.88 2.80
CA THR A 15 -8.34 6.22 3.78
C THR A 15 -7.07 5.37 3.63
N VAL A 16 -7.14 4.19 3.02
CA VAL A 16 -5.93 3.36 2.78
C VAL A 16 -5.08 3.88 1.61
N VAL A 17 -5.67 4.57 0.63
CA VAL A 17 -4.94 5.05 -0.56
C VAL A 17 -3.77 5.99 -0.20
N PRO A 18 -3.93 7.02 0.65
CA PRO A 18 -2.79 7.83 1.10
C PRO A 18 -1.68 7.02 1.76
N LEU A 19 -2.03 5.96 2.50
CA LEU A 19 -1.05 5.08 3.17
C LEU A 19 -0.28 4.23 2.16
N GLN A 20 -0.97 3.69 1.13
CA GLN A 20 -0.33 2.96 0.03
C GLN A 20 0.64 3.86 -0.75
N VAL A 21 0.22 5.10 -1.06
CA VAL A 21 1.07 6.09 -1.72
C VAL A 21 2.27 6.46 -0.84
N PHE A 22 2.08 6.64 0.47
CA PHE A 22 3.17 6.89 1.40
C PHE A 22 4.19 5.74 1.42
N ALA A 23 3.72 4.49 1.51
CA ALA A 23 4.57 3.31 1.51
C ALA A 23 5.42 3.21 0.23
N LEU A 24 4.80 3.47 -0.93
CA LEU A 24 5.50 3.52 -2.22
C LEU A 24 6.64 4.54 -2.21
N HIS A 25 6.35 5.80 -1.85
CA HIS A 25 7.36 6.86 -1.82
C HIS A 25 8.46 6.57 -0.80
N LEU A 26 8.11 6.01 0.36
CA LEU A 26 9.09 5.62 1.37
C LEU A 26 10.02 4.51 0.86
N ALA A 27 9.46 3.48 0.22
CA ALA A 27 10.25 2.38 -0.32
C ALA A 27 11.19 2.86 -1.45
N MET A 28 10.69 3.73 -2.34
CA MET A 28 11.51 4.39 -3.36
C MET A 28 12.64 5.22 -2.75
N ALA A 29 12.34 6.05 -1.74
CA ALA A 29 13.34 6.87 -1.05
C ALA A 29 14.40 6.02 -0.34
N LYS A 30 14.04 4.80 0.09
CA LYS A 30 14.96 3.83 0.69
C LYS A 30 15.66 2.93 -0.32
N GLY A 31 15.40 3.09 -1.63
CA GLY A 31 15.98 2.26 -2.70
C GLY A 31 15.57 0.79 -2.60
N LEU A 32 14.38 0.51 -2.08
CA LEU A 32 13.83 -0.85 -1.96
C LEU A 32 13.01 -1.20 -3.20
N ASP A 33 13.07 -2.46 -3.62
CA ASP A 33 12.19 -3.00 -4.66
C ASP A 33 10.78 -3.19 -4.09
N VAL A 34 9.82 -2.46 -4.65
CA VAL A 34 8.42 -2.45 -4.20
C VAL A 34 7.63 -3.60 -4.83
N ASP A 35 7.99 -4.01 -6.04
CA ASP A 35 7.31 -5.07 -6.78
C ASP A 35 7.79 -6.46 -6.33
N GLN A 36 9.04 -6.55 -5.87
CA GLN A 36 9.65 -7.76 -5.32
C GLN A 36 10.24 -7.52 -3.92
N PRO A 37 9.38 -7.38 -2.89
CA PRO A 37 9.86 -7.21 -1.53
C PRO A 37 10.65 -8.44 -1.08
N ARG A 38 11.74 -8.21 -0.34
CA ARG A 38 12.64 -9.27 0.11
C ARG A 38 11.88 -10.32 0.91
N ASN A 39 12.25 -11.59 0.70
CA ASN A 39 11.72 -12.76 1.42
C ASN A 39 10.23 -13.04 1.17
N LEU A 40 9.60 -12.40 0.18
CA LEU A 40 8.20 -12.61 -0.15
C LEU A 40 8.04 -13.11 -1.58
N ALA A 41 6.99 -13.90 -1.77
CA ALA A 41 6.45 -14.26 -3.07
C ALA A 41 5.03 -13.70 -3.18
N LYS A 42 4.57 -13.43 -4.42
CA LYS A 42 3.24 -12.90 -4.68
C LYS A 42 2.11 -13.81 -4.18
N SER A 43 2.35 -15.11 -4.17
CA SER A 43 1.47 -16.13 -3.60
C SER A 43 2.34 -17.20 -2.97
N VAL A 44 1.98 -17.64 -1.76
CA VAL A 44 2.64 -18.77 -1.09
C VAL A 44 1.84 -20.02 -1.45
N THR A 45 2.44 -20.90 -2.26
CA THR A 45 1.78 -22.12 -2.76
C THR A 45 2.32 -23.40 -2.14
N VAL A 46 3.14 -23.29 -1.09
CA VAL A 46 3.68 -24.41 -0.33
C VAL A 46 3.12 -24.35 1.09
N GLU A 47 2.63 -25.48 1.59
CA GLU A 47 2.18 -25.68 2.98
C GLU A 47 3.35 -25.92 3.93
#